data_AF-A0A381ICZ8-F1
#
_entry.id   AF-A0A381ICZ8-F1
#
_cell.length_a   1.000
_cell.length_b   1.000
_cell.length_c   1.000
_cell.angle_alpha   90.00
_cell.angle_beta   90.00
_cell.angle_gamma   90.00
#
_symmetry.space_group_name_H-M   'P 1'
#
loop_
_entity.id
_entity.type
_entity.pdbx_description
1 polymer ?
#
loop_
_entity_poly.entity_id
_entity_poly.type
_entity_poly.pdbx_seq_one_letter_code
_entity_poly.pdbx_strand_id
1 'polypeptide(L)'
;MRVVKIFNNNALSTVTNDRKEAILLGLGIGFNKRPGDKVNEDKIEKIYYVQDHMQTKFLELLKNVSPEVMGCFTTNYKSYTRK
;
A
#
# COMPACT_ATOMS: atom_id res chain seq x y z
N MET A 1 5.68 -10.63 5.11
CA MET A 1 4.83 -9.70 5.91
C MET A 1 5.15 -9.84 7.40
N ARG A 2 5.20 -8.74 8.16
CA ARG A 2 5.41 -8.74 9.62
C ARG A 2 4.29 -8.00 10.35
N VAL A 3 3.92 -8.48 11.53
CA VAL A 3 2.87 -7.87 12.35
C VAL A 3 3.33 -6.49 12.81
N VAL A 4 2.51 -5.47 12.57
CA VAL A 4 2.76 -4.09 13.06
C VAL A 4 1.95 -3.84 14.31
N LYS A 5 0.65 -4.09 14.25
CA LYS A 5 -0.27 -3.93 15.38
C LYS A 5 -1.33 -5.01 15.34
N ILE A 6 -1.69 -5.54 16.50
CA ILE A 6 -2.73 -6.56 16.65
C ILE A 6 -3.99 -5.86 17.13
N PHE A 7 -5.11 -6.07 16.44
CA PHE A 7 -6.40 -5.50 16.85
C PHE A 7 -7.17 -6.48 17.73
N ASN A 8 -7.19 -7.76 17.35
CA ASN A 8 -7.76 -8.86 18.11
C ASN A 8 -7.21 -10.21 17.61
N ASN A 9 -7.77 -11.32 18.09
CA ASN A 9 -7.34 -12.67 17.68
C ASN A 9 -7.47 -12.94 16.17
N ASN A 10 -8.39 -12.27 15.48
CA ASN A 10 -8.75 -12.52 14.08
C ASN A 10 -8.38 -11.37 13.14
N ALA A 11 -7.77 -10.30 13.66
CA ALA A 11 -7.46 -9.11 12.89
C ALA A 11 -6.14 -8.47 13.36
N LEU A 12 -5.25 -8.19 12.41
CA LEU A 12 -3.99 -7.48 12.66
C LEU A 12 -3.61 -6.61 11.47
N SER A 13 -2.71 -5.66 11.68
CA SER A 13 -2.10 -4.86 10.63
C SER A 13 -0.69 -5.35 10.31
N THR A 14 -0.30 -5.17 9.05
CA THR A 14 1.02 -5.49 8.54
C THR A 14 1.48 -4.44 7.55
N VAL A 15 2.79 -4.43 7.28
CA VAL A 15 3.35 -3.76 6.11
C VAL A 15 3.77 -4.85 5.13
N THR A 16 3.26 -4.77 3.90
CA THR A 16 3.61 -5.70 2.82
C THR A 16 5.02 -5.43 2.31
N ASN A 17 5.56 -6.35 1.49
CA ASN A 17 6.89 -6.19 0.92
C ASN A 17 6.98 -4.92 0.03
N ASP A 18 5.86 -4.48 -0.53
CA ASP A 18 5.73 -3.25 -1.34
C ASP A 18 5.60 -1.97 -0.49
N ARG A 19 5.89 -2.05 0.81
CA ARG A 19 5.73 -0.97 1.81
C ARG A 19 4.32 -0.40 1.92
N LYS A 20 3.29 -1.19 1.57
CA LYS A 20 1.89 -0.78 1.76
C LYS A 20 1.39 -1.28 3.11
N GLU A 21 0.71 -0.42 3.84
CA GLU A 21 -0.02 -0.83 5.04
C GLU A 21 -1.25 -1.65 4.64
N ALA A 22 -1.49 -2.73 5.36
CA ALA A 22 -2.65 -3.58 5.15
C ALA A 22 -3.19 -4.09 6.48
N ILE A 23 -4.51 -4.29 6.51
CA ILE A 23 -5.20 -5.03 7.58
C ILE A 23 -5.49 -6.43 7.05
N LEU A 24 -5.07 -7.43 7.83
CA LEU A 24 -5.29 -8.83 7.57
C LEU A 24 -6.40 -9.34 8.49
N LEU A 25 -7.36 -10.04 7.89
CA LEU A 25 -8.39 -10.78 8.61
C LEU A 25 -8.19 -12.28 8.39
N GLY A 26 -8.47 -13.06 9.43
CA GLY A 26 -8.43 -14.51 9.36
C GLY A 26 -8.49 -15.17 10.73
N LEU A 27 -9.00 -16.40 10.78
CA LEU A 27 -9.25 -17.10 12.04
C LEU A 27 -7.95 -17.33 12.83
N GLY A 28 -7.86 -16.73 14.01
CA GLY A 28 -6.70 -16.86 14.89
C GLY A 28 -5.39 -16.34 14.28
N ILE A 29 -5.46 -15.39 13.33
CA ILE A 29 -4.26 -14.80 12.70
C ILE A 29 -3.43 -13.96 13.67
N GLY A 30 -4.08 -13.30 14.64
CA GLY A 30 -3.46 -12.53 15.71
C GLY A 30 -3.24 -13.33 17.00
N PHE A 31 -3.73 -14.58 17.06
CA PHE A 31 -3.60 -15.40 18.26
C PHE A 31 -2.13 -15.74 18.55
N ASN A 32 -1.69 -15.42 19.76
CA ASN A 32 -0.32 -15.61 20.24
C ASN A 32 0.76 -14.96 19.34
N LYS A 33 0.42 -13.84 18.70
CA LYS A 33 1.37 -13.02 17.93
C LYS A 33 1.78 -11.78 18.71
N ARG A 34 2.92 -11.20 18.33
CA ARG A 34 3.43 -9.92 18.82
C ARG A 34 3.86 -9.05 17.64
N PRO A 35 3.89 -7.71 17.80
CA PRO A 35 4.51 -6.83 16.82
C PRO A 35 5.93 -7.30 16.48
N GLY A 36 6.27 -7.34 15.19
CA GLY A 36 7.53 -7.85 14.65
C GLY A 36 7.50 -9.32 14.19
N ASP A 37 6.52 -10.11 14.66
CA ASP A 37 6.38 -11.52 14.28
C ASP A 37 6.06 -11.68 12.80
N LYS A 38 6.45 -12.83 12.24
CA LYS A 38 6.03 -13.22 10.89
C LYS A 38 4.56 -13.62 10.92
N VAL A 39 3.81 -13.06 9.97
CA VAL A 39 2.41 -13.44 9.71
C VAL A 39 2.39 -14.83 9.07
N ASN A 40 1.45 -15.68 9.50
CA ASN A 40 1.16 -16.92 8.80
C ASN A 40 0.19 -16.63 7.65
N GLU A 41 0.65 -16.81 6.41
CA GLU A 41 -0.12 -16.50 5.21
C GLU A 41 -1.28 -17.48 4.98
N ASP A 42 -1.18 -18.71 5.48
CA ASP A 42 -2.23 -19.75 5.36
C ASP A 42 -3.50 -19.39 6.16
N LYS A 43 -3.36 -18.51 7.16
CA LYS A 43 -4.47 -18.04 7.99
C LYS A 43 -5.14 -16.80 7.42
N ILE A 44 -4.66 -16.23 6.31
CA ILE A 44 -5.23 -15.01 5.73
C ILE A 44 -6.49 -15.38 4.96
N GLU A 45 -7.62 -14.83 5.40
CA GLU A 45 -8.89 -14.91 4.69
C GLU A 45 -9.13 -13.66 3.84
N LYS A 46 -8.71 -12.49 4.34
CA LYS A 46 -8.92 -11.21 3.65
C LYS A 46 -7.80 -10.22 3.91
N ILE A 47 -7.46 -9.46 2.87
CA ILE A 47 -6.45 -8.40 2.91
C ILE A 47 -7.11 -7.08 2.49
N TYR A 48 -7.03 -6.08 3.36
CA TYR A 48 -7.46 -4.71 3.08
C TYR A 48 -6.23 -3.80 3.02
N TYR A 49 -5.92 -3.27 1.85
CA TYR A 49 -4.85 -2.30 1.69
C TYR A 49 -5.32 -0.92 2.14
N VAL A 50 -4.53 -0.26 2.99
CA VAL A 50 -4.74 1.14 3.33
C VAL A 50 -4.24 1.96 2.15
N GLN A 51 -5.17 2.58 1.41
CA GLN A 51 -4.81 3.58 0.41
C GLN A 51 -4.71 4.93 1.10
N ASP A 52 -3.60 5.63 0.87
CA ASP A 52 -3.46 7.01 1.28
C ASP A 52 -4.45 7.87 0.49
N HIS A 53 -5.28 8.63 1.20
CA HIS A 53 -6.27 9.54 0.61
C HIS A 53 -5.62 10.52 -0.38
N MET A 54 -4.35 10.87 -0.16
CA MET A 54 -3.59 11.72 -1.09
C MET A 54 -3.25 11.01 -2.40
N GLN A 55 -2.94 9.71 -2.37
CA GLN A 55 -2.69 8.95 -3.60
C GLN A 55 -3.97 8.82 -4.42
N THR A 56 -5.11 8.54 -3.77
CA THR A 56 -6.41 8.48 -4.45
C THR A 56 -6.75 9.83 -5.09
N LYS A 57 -6.62 10.93 -4.34
CA LYS A 57 -6.88 12.28 -4.85
C LYS A 57 -5.92 12.69 -5.96
N PHE A 58 -4.65 12.31 -5.86
CA PHE A 58 -3.67 12.56 -6.91
C PHE A 58 -3.99 11.77 -8.19
N LEU A 59 -4.37 10.51 -8.08
CA LEU A 59 -4.81 9.68 -9.21
C LEU A 59 -6.10 10.22 -9.85
N GLU A 60 -7.04 10.73 -9.04
CA GLU A 60 -8.25 11.40 -9.55
C GLU A 60 -7.92 12.70 -10.28
N LEU A 61 -7.01 13.51 -9.74
CA LEU A 61 -6.55 14.72 -10.42
C LEU A 61 -5.88 14.37 -11.75
N LEU A 62 -5.03 13.34 -11.79
CA LEU A 62 -4.38 12.88 -13.01
C LEU A 62 -5.35 12.34 -14.07
N LYS A 63 -6.45 11.70 -13.69
CA LYS A 63 -7.50 11.26 -14.63
C LYS A 63 -8.13 12.43 -15.39
N ASN A 64 -8.14 13.62 -14.79
CA ASN A 64 -8.74 14.82 -15.38
C ASN A 64 -7.72 15.69 -16.13
N VAL A 65 -6.43 15.32 -16.13
CA VAL A 65 -5.40 16.04 -16.88
C VAL A 65 -5.37 15.54 -18.32
N SER A 66 -5.44 16.45 -19.28
CA SER A 66 -5.41 16.08 -20.69
C SER A 66 -4.05 15.45 -21.07
N PRO A 67 -4.03 14.49 -22.02
CA PRO A 67 -2.79 13.86 -22.48
C PRO A 67 -1.74 14.86 -22.98
N GLU A 68 -2.17 15.99 -23.53
CA GLU A 68 -1.30 17.08 -24.02
C GLU A 68 -0.50 17.74 -22.90
N VAL A 69 -1.13 18.01 -21.74
CA VAL A 69 -0.45 18.55 -20.57
C VAL A 69 0.55 17.53 -20.02
N MET A 70 0.21 16.24 -20.06
CA MET A 70 1.10 15.18 -19.59
C MET A 70 2.34 14.99 -20.50
N GLY A 71 2.20 15.22 -21.82
CA GLY A 71 3.29 15.16 -22.79
C GLY A 71 4.33 16.29 -22.65
N CYS A 72 3.92 17.47 -22.15
CA CYS A 72 4.84 18.57 -21.91
C CYS A 72 5.88 18.26 -20.81
N PHE A 73 5.51 17.47 -19.79
CA PHE A 73 6.44 17.09 -18.71
C PHE A 73 7.50 16.08 -19.16
N THR A 74 7.15 15.17 -20.09
CA THR A 74 8.09 14.13 -20.56
C THR A 74 9.10 14.68 -21.59
N THR A 75 8.70 15.69 -22.35
CA THR A 75 9.55 16.30 -23.39
C THR A 75 10.61 17.22 -22.78
N ASN A 76 10.30 17.93 -21.70
CA ASN A 76 11.25 18.82 -21.01
C ASN A 76 12.34 18.12 -20.18
N TYR A 77 12.15 16.85 -19.80
CA TYR A 77 13.16 16.11 -19.03
C TYR A 77 14.34 15.64 -19.90
N LYS A 78 14.12 15.42 -21.20
CA LYS A 78 15.18 14.99 -22.13
C LYS A 78 16.11 16.12 -22.56
N SER A 79 15.68 17.38 -22.45
CA SER A 79 16.51 18.57 -22.74
C SER A 79 17.40 18.99 -21.57
N TYR A 80 17.09 18.57 -20.33
CA TYR A 80 17.90 18.88 -19.15
C TYR A 80 19.05 17.89 -18.87
N THR A 81 19.08 16.74 -19.55
CA THR A 81 20.15 15.73 -19.43
C THR A 81 21.13 15.73 -20.61
N ARG A 82 21.01 16.69 -21.52
CA ARG A 82 22.07 17.04 -22.49
C ARG A 82 22.71 18.38 -22.12
N LYS A 83 23.45 18.39 -21.02
CA LYS A 83 24.63 19.24 -20.81
C LYS A 83 25.64 18.48 -19.98
#